data_AF-R8HRC4-F1
#
_entry.id   AF-R8HRC4-F1
#
_cell.length_a   1.000
_cell.length_b   1.000
_cell.length_c   1.000
_cell.angle_alpha   90.00
_cell.angle_beta   90.00
_cell.angle_gamma   90.00
#
_symmetry.space_group_name_H-M   'P 1'
#
loop_
_entity.id
_entity.type
_entity.pdbx_description
1 polymer ?
#
loop_
_entity_poly.entity_id
_entity_poly.type
_entity_poly.pdbx_seq_one_letter_code
_entity_poly.pdbx_strand_id
1 'polypeptide(L)' 'MEKIERALMKSLHEEEEISISYYRDGFIHDEYITDINIDAQSKVVYYADVFGLNTRLKFDEFVDIK' A
#
# COMPACT_ATOMS: atom_id res chain seq x y z
N MET A 1 11.93 10.21 -7.15
CA MET A 1 11.25 8.98 -6.70
C MET A 1 10.97 9.12 -5.21
N GLU A 2 9.72 9.00 -4.81
CA GLU A 2 9.26 9.24 -3.43
C GLU A 2 9.60 8.05 -2.53
N LYS A 3 9.70 8.27 -1.20
CA LYS A 3 10.05 7.22 -0.22
C LYS A 3 9.04 6.06 -0.27
N ILE A 4 7.75 6.38 -0.41
CA ILE A 4 6.63 5.44 -0.44
C ILE A 4 6.72 4.50 -1.65
N GLU A 5 6.92 5.05 -2.85
CA GLU A 5 7.07 4.26 -4.08
C GLU A 5 8.21 3.25 -3.99
N ARG A 6 9.37 3.64 -3.44
CA ARG A 6 10.50 2.71 -3.24
C ARG A 6 10.17 1.58 -2.26
N ALA A 7 9.47 1.89 -1.17
CA ALA A 7 9.07 0.89 -0.19
C ALA A 7 8.10 -0.13 -0.80
N LEU A 8 7.10 0.35 -1.55
CA LEU A 8 6.15 -0.52 -2.26
C LEU A 8 6.86 -1.42 -3.29
N MET A 9 7.77 -0.86 -4.09
CA MET A 9 8.52 -1.66 -5.07
C MET A 9 9.40 -2.72 -4.42
N LYS A 10 9.96 -2.45 -3.24
CA LYS A 10 10.74 -3.43 -2.46
C LYS A 10 9.83 -4.57 -1.97
N SER A 11 8.71 -4.23 -1.33
CA SER A 11 7.74 -5.23 -0.84
C SER A 11 7.22 -6.12 -1.97
N LEU A 12 6.90 -5.54 -3.13
CA LEU A 12 6.49 -6.31 -4.31
C LEU A 12 7.57 -7.30 -4.79
N HIS A 13 8.84 -6.91 -4.73
CA HIS A 13 9.95 -7.76 -5.20
C HIS A 13 10.32 -8.85 -4.18
N GLU A 14 10.23 -8.54 -2.89
CA GLU A 14 10.63 -9.43 -1.80
C GLU A 14 9.46 -10.27 -1.25
N GLU A 15 8.23 -10.04 -1.72
CA GLU A 15 6.99 -10.64 -1.19
C GLU A 15 6.89 -10.45 0.35
N GLU A 16 7.33 -9.28 0.82
CA GLU A 16 7.45 -8.94 2.24
C GLU A 16 6.16 -8.28 2.76
N GLU A 17 5.69 -8.72 3.92
CA GLU A 17 4.62 -8.05 4.66
C GLU A 17 5.11 -6.68 5.14
N ILE A 18 4.35 -5.64 4.82
CA ILE A 18 4.67 -4.25 5.17
C ILE A 18 3.56 -3.64 6.01
N SER A 19 3.94 -2.74 6.93
CA SER A 19 3.00 -1.91 7.66
C SER A 19 2.75 -0.63 6.87
N ILE A 20 1.49 -0.37 6.53
CA ILE A 20 1.06 0.83 5.84
C ILE A 20 0.22 1.71 6.76
N SER A 21 0.40 3.02 6.65
CA SER A 21 -0.49 4.02 7.22
C SER A 21 -1.09 4.83 6.08
N TYR A 22 -2.40 5.03 6.05
CA TYR A 22 -3.07 5.76 4.97
C TYR A 22 -4.27 6.60 5.46
N TYR A 23 -4.60 7.65 4.72
CA TYR A 23 -5.73 8.52 5.02
C TYR A 23 -6.98 8.08 4.25
N ARG A 24 -8.06 7.78 4.97
CA ARG A 24 -9.36 7.43 4.39
C ARG A 24 -10.50 7.89 5.29
N ASP A 25 -11.52 8.49 4.68
CA ASP A 25 -12.75 8.95 5.33
C ASP A 25 -12.54 9.90 6.52
N GLY A 26 -11.48 10.70 6.49
CA GLY A 26 -11.18 11.65 7.56
C GLY A 26 -10.18 11.15 8.61
N PHE A 27 -9.81 9.87 8.56
CA PHE A 27 -9.01 9.20 9.59
C PHE A 27 -7.74 8.58 8.98
N ILE A 28 -6.72 8.42 9.82
CA ILE A 28 -5.54 7.61 9.49
C ILE A 28 -5.83 6.18 9.93
N HIS A 29 -5.61 5.24 9.02
CA HIS A 29 -5.72 3.80 9.26
C HIS A 29 -4.33 3.19 9.16
N ASP A 30 -4.08 2.20 10.01
CA ASP A 30 -2.84 1.42 10.00
C ASP A 30 -3.18 -0.04 9.72
N GLU A 31 -2.50 -0.64 8.75
CA GLU A 31 -2.76 -2.02 8.30
C GLU A 31 -1.44 -2.73 7.96
N TYR A 32 -1.42 -4.05 8.10
CA TYR A 32 -0.35 -4.89 7.57
C TYR A 32 -0.85 -5.54 6.29
N ILE A 33 -0.09 -5.40 5.21
CA ILE A 33 -0.46 -5.92 3.90
C ILE A 33 0.68 -6.74 3.32
N THR A 34 0.30 -7.74 2.54
CA THR A 34 1.18 -8.57 1.72
C THR A 34 0.55 -8.75 0.34
N ASP A 35 1.24 -9.42 -0.58
CA ASP A 35 0.73 -9.77 -1.91
C ASP A 35 0.13 -8.57 -2.66
N ILE A 36 0.91 -7.50 -2.73
CA ILE A 36 0.50 -6.26 -3.39
C ILE A 36 0.66 -6.34 -4.90
N ASN A 37 -0.13 -5.55 -5.62
CA ASN A 37 0.05 -5.29 -7.06
C ASN A 37 0.06 -3.78 -7.30
N ILE A 38 0.93 -3.29 -8.16
CA ILE A 38 1.16 -1.86 -8.39
C ILE A 38 0.88 -1.51 -9.85
N ASP A 39 -0.11 -0.67 -10.08
CA ASP A 39 -0.26 0.06 -11.34
C ASP A 39 0.54 1.37 -11.24
N ALA A 40 1.77 1.35 -11.77
CA ALA A 40 2.65 2.50 -11.77
C ALA A 40 2.15 3.65 -12.67
N GLN A 41 1.30 3.37 -13.67
CA GLN A 41 0.75 4.40 -14.54
C GLN A 41 -0.31 5.23 -13.82
N SER A 42 -1.21 4.57 -13.09
CA SER A 42 -2.26 5.24 -12.32
C SER A 42 -1.84 5.56 -10.88
N LYS A 43 -0.66 5.10 -10.44
CA LYS A 43 -0.14 5.20 -9.06
C LYS A 43 -1.11 4.62 -8.04
N VAL A 44 -1.58 3.41 -8.31
CA VAL A 44 -2.51 2.67 -7.46
C VAL A 44 -1.87 1.35 -7.02
N VAL A 45 -1.99 1.06 -5.72
CA VAL A 45 -1.68 -0.22 -5.10
C VAL A 45 -2.99 -0.99 -4.91
N TYR A 46 -2.99 -2.26 -5.28
CA TYR A 46 -4.06 -3.22 -5.03
C TYR A 46 -3.55 -4.28 -4.06
N TYR A 47 -4.36 -4.65 -3.08
CA TYR A 47 -4.03 -5.69 -2.10
C TYR A 47 -5.31 -6.36 -1.59
N ALA A 48 -5.19 -7.54 -1.00
CA ALA A 48 -6.28 -8.16 -0.26
C ALA A 48 -6.17 -7.75 1.21
N ASP A 49 -7.26 -7.24 1.78
CA ASP A 49 -7.31 -6.93 3.21
C ASP A 49 -7.34 -8.21 4.07
N VAL A 50 -7.36 -8.05 5.39
CA VAL A 50 -7.43 -9.17 6.35
C VAL A 50 -8.69 -10.03 6.22
N PHE A 51 -9.72 -9.57 5.50
CA PHE A 51 -10.94 -10.32 5.21
C PHE A 51 -10.92 -10.97 3.81
N GLY A 52 -9.82 -10.83 3.06
CA GLY A 52 -9.68 -11.31 1.70
C GLY A 52 -10.46 -10.47 0.67
N LEU A 53 -10.88 -9.26 1.03
CA LEU A 53 -11.53 -8.33 0.11
C LEU A 53 -10.48 -7.54 -0.66
N ASN A 54 -10.67 -7.46 -1.97
CA ASN A 54 -9.80 -6.67 -2.84
C ASN A 54 -9.97 -5.17 -2.52
N THR A 55 -8.89 -4.56 -2.08
CA THR A 55 -8.80 -3.15 -1.73
C THR A 55 -7.81 -2.44 -2.67
N ARG A 56 -7.99 -1.13 -2.81
CA ARG A 56 -7.06 -0.26 -3.54
C ARG A 56 -6.70 0.99 -2.75
N LEU A 57 -5.48 1.48 -2.94
CA LEU A 57 -4.97 2.74 -2.40
C LEU A 57 -4.15 3.47 -3.46
N LYS A 58 -4.38 4.76 -3.63
CA LYS A 58 -3.49 5.63 -4.40
C LYS A 58 -2.27 6.01 -3.60
N PHE A 59 -1.18 6.33 -4.29
CA PHE A 59 0.08 6.71 -3.65
C PHE A 59 -0.06 7.96 -2.75
N ASP A 60 -0.96 8.89 -3.09
CA ASP A 60 -1.24 10.10 -2.32
C ASP A 60 -2.11 9.86 -1.08
N GLU A 61 -2.74 8.70 -0.96
CA GLU A 61 -3.47 8.28 0.25
C GLU A 61 -2.52 7.76 1.33
N PHE A 62 -1.31 7.32 0.97
CA PHE A 62 -0.35 6.81 1.96
C PHE A 62 0.28 7.95 2.78
N VAL A 63 0.38 7.71 4.08
CA VAL A 63 1.03 8.56 5.07
C VAL A 63 2.45 8.08 5.36
N ASP A 64 2.62 6.77 5.60
CA ASP A 64 3.93 6.14 5.82
C ASP A 64 3.88 4.65 5.46
N ILE A 65 5.06 4.05 5.23
CA ILE A 65 5.25 2.61 5.03
C ILE A 65 6.47 2.18 5.83
N LYS A 66 6.36 1.08 6.58
CA LYS A 66 7.41 0.50 7.43
C LYS A 66 7.62 -0.98 7.12
#